data_AF-A0A944VAM6-F1
#
_entry.id   AF-A0A944VAM6-F1
#
_cell.length_a   1.000
_cell.length_b   1.000
_cell.length_c   1.000
_cell.angle_alpha   90.00
_cell.angle_beta   90.00
_cell.angle_gamma   90.00
#
_symmetry.space_group_name_H-M   'P 1'
#
loop_
_entity.id
_entity.type
_entity.pdbx_description
1 polymer ?
#
loop_
_entity_poly.entity_id
_entity_poly.type
_entity_poly.pdbx_seq_one_letter_code
_entity_poly.pdbx_strand_id
1 'polypeptide(L)'
;MASYALIKFKINKDFFDWEQAFYSSQPMARQAGIVELFHGRTDDDPQTCFVLAQVSSKEAMDKFFAEAGDSIASSGHILESTEVTMLNN
;
A
#
# COMPACT_ATOMS: atom_id res chain seq x y z
N MET A 1 15.97 15.42 -1.83
CA MET A 1 14.66 15.42 -1.14
C MET A 1 14.05 14.06 -1.41
N ALA A 2 13.81 13.26 -0.38
CA ALA A 2 13.17 11.97 -0.60
C ALA A 2 11.65 12.17 -0.65
N SER A 3 10.97 11.39 -1.48
CA SER A 3 9.52 11.41 -1.59
C SER A 3 8.93 10.16 -0.96
N TYR A 4 7.81 10.34 -0.28
CA TYR A 4 7.09 9.28 0.41
C TYR A 4 5.62 9.32 0.04
N ALA A 5 4.96 8.17 0.11
CA ALA A 5 3.52 8.03 -0.02
C ALA A 5 2.97 7.48 1.29
N LEU A 6 2.06 8.24 1.92
CA LEU A 6 1.16 7.71 2.94
C LEU A 6 -0.10 7.24 2.24
N ILE A 7 -0.33 5.94 2.27
CA ILE A 7 -1.43 5.25 1.60
C ILE A 7 -2.39 4.78 2.68
N LYS A 8 -3.63 5.26 2.63
CA LYS A 8 -4.73 4.82 3.50
C LYS A 8 -5.75 4.07 2.65
N PHE A 9 -6.26 2.96 3.14
CA PHE A 9 -7.24 2.16 2.43
C PHE A 9 -8.03 1.28 3.41
N LYS A 10 -9.12 0.70 2.91
CA LYS A 10 -9.90 -0.31 3.62
C LYS A 10 -9.59 -1.70 3.10
N ILE A 11 -9.75 -2.69 3.98
CA ILE A 11 -9.74 -4.11 3.65
C ILE A 11 -11.13 -4.71 3.91
N ASN A 12 -11.41 -5.87 3.31
CA ASN A 12 -12.62 -6.67 3.55
C ASN A 12 -12.33 -8.07 4.12
N LYS A 13 -11.08 -8.28 4.57
CA LYS A 13 -10.60 -9.49 5.23
C LYS A 13 -10.01 -9.15 6.59
N ASP A 14 -9.62 -10.18 7.33
CA ASP A 14 -8.79 -9.99 8.52
C ASP A 14 -7.44 -9.36 8.14
N PHE A 15 -6.92 -8.52 9.03
CA PHE A 15 -5.66 -7.83 8.81
C PHE A 15 -4.48 -8.78 8.61
N PHE A 16 -4.40 -9.86 9.39
CA PHE A 16 -3.27 -10.80 9.29
C PHE A 16 -3.29 -11.57 7.96
N ASP A 17 -4.47 -11.86 7.42
CA ASP A 17 -4.60 -12.47 6.09
C ASP A 17 -4.14 -11.51 4.99
N TRP A 18 -4.53 -10.23 5.09
CA TRP A 18 -4.06 -9.19 4.17
C TRP A 18 -2.54 -8.99 4.28
N GLU A 19 -2.00 -8.98 5.50
CA GLU A 19 -0.58 -8.76 5.80
C GLU A 19 0.32 -9.82 5.14
N GLN A 20 -0.10 -11.09 5.13
CA GLN A 20 0.62 -12.17 4.45
C GLN A 20 0.73 -11.94 2.93
N ALA A 21 -0.37 -11.50 2.31
CA ALA A 21 -0.38 -11.16 0.89
C ALA A 21 0.45 -9.90 0.61
N PHE A 22 0.39 -8.91 1.52
CA PHE A 22 1.24 -7.72 1.47
C PHE A 22 2.72 -8.09 1.47
N TYR A 23 3.19 -8.93 2.40
CA TYR A 23 4.59 -9.40 2.42
C TYR A 23 5.00 -10.12 1.14
N SER A 24 4.11 -10.92 0.57
CA SER A 24 4.37 -11.63 -0.69
C SER A 24 4.52 -10.68 -1.89
N SER A 25 3.94 -9.48 -1.83
CA SER A 25 4.04 -8.45 -2.87
C SER A 25 5.31 -7.58 -2.77
N GLN A 26 6.02 -7.61 -1.64
CA GLN A 26 7.19 -6.76 -1.38
C GLN A 26 8.30 -6.87 -2.44
N PRO A 27 8.64 -8.06 -3.00
CA PRO A 27 9.62 -8.14 -4.09
C PRO A 27 9.22 -7.34 -5.33
N MET A 28 7.93 -7.38 -5.70
CA MET A 28 7.40 -6.63 -6.85
C MET A 28 7.42 -5.12 -6.57
N ALA A 29 6.97 -4.69 -5.39
CA ALA A 29 6.99 -3.29 -4.99
C ALA A 29 8.42 -2.71 -5.01
N ARG A 30 9.40 -3.46 -4.49
CA ARG A 30 10.80 -3.03 -4.49
C ARG A 30 11.39 -2.89 -5.89
N GLN A 31 11.02 -3.78 -6.82
CA GLN A 31 11.43 -3.66 -8.23
C GLN A 31 10.83 -2.42 -8.91
N ALA A 32 9.64 -1.97 -8.47
CA ALA A 32 9.01 -0.73 -8.89
C ALA A 32 9.58 0.52 -8.18
N GLY A 33 10.60 0.38 -7.33
CA GLY A 33 11.19 1.50 -6.58
C GLY A 33 10.36 1.95 -5.37
N ILE A 34 9.42 1.11 -4.90
CA ILE A 34 8.59 1.34 -3.72
C ILE A 34 9.19 0.57 -2.56
N VAL A 35 9.64 1.29 -1.53
CA VAL A 35 10.25 0.70 -0.34
C VAL A 35 9.41 1.03 0.87
N GLU A 36 8.75 0.01 1.42
CA GLU A 36 7.97 0.12 2.64
C GLU A 36 8.85 0.55 3.84
N LEU A 37 8.30 1.45 4.65
CA LEU A 37 8.85 1.88 5.93
C LEU A 37 7.98 1.46 7.11
N PHE A 38 6.66 1.38 6.88
CA PHE A 38 5.68 0.99 7.89
C PHE A 38 4.39 0.53 7.21
N HIS A 39 3.71 -0.43 7.84
CA HIS A 39 2.30 -0.70 7.61
C HIS A 39 1.59 -1.03 8.92
N GLY A 40 0.27 -0.85 8.95
CA GLY A 40 -0.54 -1.17 10.12
C GLY A 40 -2.01 -0.85 9.91
N ARG A 41 -2.81 -1.04 10.96
CA ARG A 41 -4.23 -0.68 11.01
C ARG A 41 -4.54 0.20 12.21
N THR A 42 -5.69 0.84 12.21
CA THR A 42 -6.17 1.52 13.43
C THR A 42 -6.81 0.53 14.39
N ASP A 43 -6.83 0.92 15.67
CA ASP A 43 -7.60 0.20 16.70
C ASP A 43 -9.10 0.54 16.63
N ASP A 44 -9.42 1.78 16.26
CA ASP A 44 -10.81 2.27 16.15
C ASP A 44 -11.58 1.63 14.99
N ASP A 45 -10.89 1.34 13.87
CA ASP A 45 -11.43 0.64 12.71
C ASP A 45 -10.39 -0.36 12.18
N PRO A 46 -10.47 -1.64 12.64
CA PRO A 46 -9.53 -2.68 12.21
C PRO A 46 -9.53 -2.96 10.70
N GLN A 47 -10.50 -2.45 9.94
CA GLN A 47 -10.54 -2.56 8.48
C GLN A 47 -9.84 -1.40 7.79
N THR A 48 -9.46 -0.33 8.50
CA THR A 48 -8.69 0.78 7.92
C THR A 48 -7.20 0.56 8.14
N CYS A 49 -6.46 0.44 7.03
CA CYS A 49 -5.03 0.19 6.99
C CYS A 49 -4.25 1.40 6.45
N PHE A 50 -2.97 1.44 6.83
CA PHE A 50 -2.00 2.44 6.39
C PHE A 50 -0.73 1.74 5.91
N VAL A 51 -0.14 2.28 4.85
CA VAL A 51 1.22 1.96 4.39
C VAL A 51 1.96 3.27 4.18
N LEU A 52 3.15 3.38 4.78
CA LEU A 52 4.11 4.44 4.48
C LEU A 52 5.25 3.82 3.68
N ALA A 53 5.49 4.35 2.49
CA ALA A 53 6.57 3.90 1.62
C ALA A 53 7.38 5.08 1.09
N GLN A 54 8.69 4.88 0.97
CA GLN A 54 9.52 5.70 0.11
C GLN A 54 9.23 5.35 -1.35
N VAL A 55 9.09 6.37 -2.19
CA VAL A 55 8.75 6.23 -3.60
C VAL A 55 9.61 7.16 -4.45
N SER A 56 9.91 6.76 -5.68
CA SER A 56 10.67 7.59 -6.62
C SER A 56 9.83 8.72 -7.21
N SER A 57 8.53 8.50 -7.41
CA SER A 57 7.55 9.50 -7.86
C SER A 57 6.12 9.00 -7.67
N LYS A 58 5.13 9.89 -7.88
CA LYS A 58 3.71 9.49 -7.88
C LYS A 58 3.40 8.55 -9.04
N GLU A 59 3.99 8.78 -10.21
CA GLU A 59 3.80 7.98 -11.42
C GLU A 59 4.27 6.53 -11.23
N ALA A 60 5.37 6.31 -10.50
CA ALA A 60 5.85 4.97 -10.18
C ALA A 60 4.83 4.19 -9.33
N MET A 61 4.21 4.87 -8.36
CA MET A 61 3.16 4.30 -7.53
C MET A 61 1.88 4.03 -8.32
N ASP A 62 1.43 4.98 -9.15
CA ASP A 62 0.24 4.81 -10.01
C ASP A 62 0.41 3.61 -10.96
N LYS A 63 1.61 3.46 -11.55
CA LYS A 63 1.96 2.33 -12.40
C LYS A 63 1.92 1.01 -11.62
N PHE A 64 2.48 0.97 -10.42
CA PHE A 64 2.45 -0.22 -9.57
C PHE A 64 1.00 -0.65 -9.27
N PHE A 65 0.11 0.27 -8.89
CA PHE A 65 -1.30 -0.06 -8.67
C PHE A 65 -2.02 -0.54 -9.95
N ALA A 66 -1.68 0.01 -11.11
CA ALA A 66 -2.24 -0.44 -12.38
C ALA A 66 -1.80 -1.87 -12.76
N GLU A 67 -0.54 -2.23 -12.48
CA GLU A 67 0.01 -3.55 -12.80
C GLU A 67 -0.34 -4.62 -11.75
N ALA A 68 -0.42 -4.24 -10.48
CA ALA A 68 -0.65 -5.15 -9.36
C ALA A 68 -2.12 -5.18 -8.89
N GLY A 69 -3.01 -4.41 -9.52
CA GLY A 69 -4.39 -4.16 -9.07
C GLY A 69 -5.18 -5.44 -8.75
N ASP A 70 -5.15 -6.45 -9.62
CA ASP A 70 -5.86 -7.71 -9.38
C ASP A 70 -5.30 -8.48 -8.17
N SER A 71 -3.97 -8.51 -8.03
CA SER A 71 -3.31 -9.16 -6.88
C SER A 71 -3.63 -8.43 -5.58
N ILE A 72 -3.63 -7.08 -5.61
CA ILE A 72 -3.98 -6.23 -4.48
C ILE A 72 -5.45 -6.42 -4.09
N ALA A 73 -6.38 -6.41 -5.06
CA ALA A 73 -7.79 -6.66 -4.78
C ALA A 73 -8.03 -8.05 -4.18
N SER A 74 -7.32 -9.07 -4.68
CA SER A 74 -7.44 -10.45 -4.20
C SER A 74 -6.98 -10.63 -2.74
N SER A 75 -6.07 -9.77 -2.25
CA SER A 75 -5.64 -9.78 -0.85
C SER A 75 -6.72 -9.29 0.12
N GLY A 76 -7.76 -8.65 -0.40
CA GLY A 76 -8.83 -8.02 0.37
C GLY A 76 -8.73 -6.50 0.45
N HIS A 77 -7.75 -5.88 -0.20
CA HIS A 77 -7.66 -4.43 -0.36
C HIS A 77 -8.83 -3.92 -1.22
N ILE A 78 -9.57 -2.93 -0.71
CA ILE A 78 -10.67 -2.27 -1.43
C ILE A 78 -10.09 -1.10 -2.23
N LEU A 79 -9.78 -1.31 -3.52
CA LEU A 79 -9.02 -0.36 -4.34
C LEU A 79 -9.66 1.04 -4.38
N GLU A 80 -10.99 1.13 -4.45
CA GLU A 80 -11.74 2.39 -4.48
C GLU A 80 -11.64 3.22 -3.20
N SER A 81 -11.20 2.62 -2.09
CA SER A 81 -10.99 3.30 -0.81
C SER A 81 -9.58 3.88 -0.65
N THR A 82 -8.72 3.70 -1.65
CA THR A 82 -7.31 4.10 -1.58
C THR A 82 -7.17 5.61 -1.66
N GLU A 83 -6.67 6.21 -0.60
CA GLU A 83 -6.28 7.61 -0.49
C GLU A 83 -4.75 7.69 -0.41
N VAL A 84 -4.13 8.47 -1.29
CA VAL A 84 -2.67 8.68 -1.27
C VAL A 84 -2.34 10.13 -0.96
N THR A 85 -1.50 10.33 0.04
CA THR A 85 -0.88 11.62 0.36
C THR A 85 0.62 11.55 0.08
N MET A 86 1.11 12.40 -0.83
CA MET A 86 2.54 12.53 -1.12
C MET A 86 3.21 13.45 -0.08
N LEU A 87 4.35 13.01 0.46
CA LEU A 87 5.13 13.72 1.47
C LEU A 87 6.57 13.91 0.97
N ASN A 88 7.24 14.98 1.39
CA ASN A 88 8.65 15.27 1.04
C ASN A 88 9.44 15.65 2.30
N ASN A 89 10.74 15.32 2.33
CA ASN A 89 11.68 15.76 3.37
C ASN A 89 13.04 16.24 2.83
#